data_AF-A0A448MS13-F1
#
_entry.id   AF-A0A448MS13-F1
#
_cell.length_a   1.000
_cell.length_b   1.000
_cell.length_c   1.000
_cell.angle_alpha   90.00
_cell.angle_beta   90.00
_cell.angle_gamma   90.00
#
_symmetry.space_group_name_H-M   'P 1'
#
loop_
_entity.id
_entity.type
_entity.pdbx_description
1 polymer ?
#
loop_
_entity_poly.entity_id
_entity_poly.type
_entity_poly.pdbx_seq_one_letter_code
_entity_poly.pdbx_strand_id
1 'polypeptide(L)'
;MNVLKRKGTPNTRYGESKFKYFLQLRLLIAILCIGFGYVVYSNWQNWLESLDSKPISAYAIVGKTEFTDYADVQDVLLKMGALKGFWGQDVKVIQEQIETLPWIKGAVVRKVWPNRLSIWLTEYSPVAIWNKTEFVTKDGAVFQLPMERLKIKCCLI
;
A
#
# COMPACT_ATOMS: atom_id res chain seq x y z
N MET A 1 -13.90 -101.53 0.73
CA MET A 1 -13.35 -100.61 1.75
C MET A 1 -12.87 -99.36 1.02
N ASN A 2 -13.57 -98.22 1.17
CA ASN A 2 -13.21 -96.98 0.49
C ASN A 2 -12.46 -96.06 1.44
N VAL A 3 -11.22 -95.70 1.07
CA VAL A 3 -10.37 -94.78 1.83
C VAL A 3 -10.66 -93.35 1.36
N LEU A 4 -11.26 -92.55 2.22
CA LEU A 4 -11.52 -91.13 1.95
C LEU A 4 -10.21 -90.33 2.02
N LYS A 5 -9.70 -89.91 0.86
CA LYS A 5 -8.54 -89.02 0.77
C LYS A 5 -8.97 -87.57 1.05
N ARG A 6 -8.72 -87.10 2.27
CA ARG A 6 -9.04 -85.74 2.72
C ARG A 6 -8.05 -84.75 2.07
N LYS A 7 -8.52 -83.86 1.17
CA LYS A 7 -7.73 -82.75 0.64
C LYS A 7 -7.55 -81.69 1.72
N GLY A 8 -6.31 -81.38 2.08
CA GLY A 8 -5.98 -80.25 2.95
C GLY A 8 -6.13 -78.93 2.20
N THR A 9 -6.85 -77.98 2.79
CA THR A 9 -6.99 -76.60 2.32
C THR A 9 -5.65 -75.86 2.49
N PRO A 10 -5.17 -75.08 1.50
CA PRO A 10 -3.98 -74.27 1.68
C PRO A 10 -4.31 -73.07 2.58
N ASN A 11 -3.52 -72.88 3.63
CA ASN A 11 -3.59 -71.72 4.50
C ASN A 11 -3.03 -70.49 3.77
N THR A 12 -3.91 -69.64 3.25
CA THR A 12 -3.53 -68.30 2.77
C THR A 12 -3.26 -67.40 3.98
N ARG A 13 -1.97 -67.16 4.26
CA ARG A 13 -1.51 -66.19 5.26
C ARG A 13 -1.77 -64.77 4.75
N TYR A 14 -2.94 -64.23 5.05
CA TYR A 14 -3.32 -62.87 4.70
C TYR A 14 -2.46 -61.88 5.50
N GLY A 15 -1.64 -61.10 4.80
CA GLY A 15 -0.69 -60.14 5.37
C GLY A 15 -1.38 -58.95 6.01
N GLU A 16 -1.64 -59.06 7.31
CA GLU A 16 -2.08 -57.99 8.21
C GLU A 16 -0.90 -57.03 8.52
N SER A 17 -0.46 -56.20 7.55
CA SER A 17 0.52 -55.13 7.82
C SER A 17 0.62 -54.03 6.74
N LYS A 18 -0.49 -53.64 6.10
CA LYS A 18 -0.48 -52.51 5.13
C LYS A 18 -1.47 -51.39 5.47
N PHE A 19 -2.53 -51.69 6.24
CA PHE A 19 -3.63 -50.74 6.48
C PHE A 19 -3.34 -49.73 7.61
N LYS A 20 -2.62 -50.14 8.66
CA LYS A 20 -2.25 -49.26 9.80
C LYS A 20 -1.29 -48.15 9.37
N TYR A 21 -0.33 -48.45 8.50
CA TYR A 21 0.61 -47.47 7.94
C TYR A 21 -0.09 -46.45 7.05
N PHE A 22 -1.12 -46.85 6.30
CA PHE A 22 -1.88 -45.95 5.43
C PHE A 22 -2.71 -44.93 6.23
N LEU A 23 -3.32 -45.36 7.33
CA LEU A 23 -4.05 -44.49 8.25
C LEU A 23 -3.10 -43.53 9.01
N GLN A 24 -1.97 -44.04 9.49
CA GLN A 24 -0.95 -43.24 10.16
C GLN A 24 -0.32 -42.21 9.23
N LEU A 25 0.02 -42.58 7.99
CA LEU A 25 0.56 -41.67 6.99
C LEU A 25 -0.42 -40.54 6.65
N ARG A 26 -1.71 -40.86 6.52
CA ARG A 26 -2.75 -39.88 6.24
C ARG A 26 -2.94 -38.86 7.38
N LEU A 27 -2.81 -39.31 8.62
CA LEU A 27 -2.87 -38.45 9.81
C LEU A 27 -1.62 -37.56 9.91
N LEU A 28 -0.43 -38.10 9.61
CA LEU A 28 0.81 -37.32 9.57
C LEU A 28 0.79 -36.24 8.48
N ILE A 29 0.28 -36.56 7.30
CA ILE A 29 0.10 -35.59 6.22
C ILE A 29 -0.89 -34.50 6.64
N ALA A 30 -2.01 -34.87 7.27
CA ALA A 30 -2.98 -33.90 7.76
C ALA A 30 -2.37 -32.95 8.80
N ILE A 31 -1.60 -33.47 9.76
CA ILE A 31 -0.91 -32.67 10.77
C ILE A 31 0.15 -31.76 10.12
N LEU A 32 0.92 -32.26 9.15
CA LEU A 32 1.88 -31.45 8.41
C LEU A 32 1.20 -30.33 7.62
N CYS A 33 0.07 -30.61 6.97
CA CYS A 33 -0.70 -29.59 6.25
C CYS A 33 -1.27 -28.53 7.20
N ILE A 34 -1.75 -28.94 8.38
CA ILE A 34 -2.25 -28.01 9.40
C ILE A 34 -1.11 -27.15 9.96
N GLY A 35 0.03 -27.76 10.29
CA GLY A 35 1.21 -27.04 10.79
C GLY A 35 1.78 -26.07 9.75
N PHE A 36 1.90 -26.51 8.50
CA PHE A 36 2.33 -25.65 7.40
C PHE A 36 1.33 -24.51 7.16
N GLY A 37 0.03 -24.80 7.15
CA GLY A 37 -1.02 -23.78 7.05
C GLY A 37 -0.97 -22.77 8.19
N TYR A 38 -0.71 -23.22 9.43
CA TYR A 38 -0.56 -22.35 10.60
C TYR A 38 0.69 -21.46 10.51
N VAL A 39 1.82 -21.99 10.05
CA VAL A 39 3.05 -21.22 9.83
C VAL A 39 2.84 -20.17 8.74
N VAL A 40 2.22 -20.55 7.61
CA VAL A 40 1.90 -19.61 6.53
C VAL A 40 0.93 -18.54 7.01
N TYR A 41 -0.12 -18.91 7.74
CA TYR A 41 -1.10 -17.96 8.28
C TYR A 41 -0.47 -16.96 9.26
N SER A 42 0.33 -17.46 10.21
CA SER A 42 0.99 -16.62 11.21
C SER A 42 2.08 -15.72 10.64
N ASN A 43 2.77 -16.15 9.58
CA ASN A 43 3.86 -15.39 8.95
C ASN A 43 3.43 -14.63 7.69
N TRP A 44 2.15 -14.68 7.31
CA TRP A 44 1.63 -14.03 6.12
C TRP A 44 1.91 -12.52 6.10
N GLN A 45 1.75 -11.86 7.24
CA GLN A 45 2.02 -10.43 7.41
C GLN A 45 3.50 -10.09 7.15
N ASN A 46 4.42 -10.83 7.78
CA ASN A 46 5.86 -10.64 7.64
C ASN A 46 6.33 -10.87 6.19
N TRP A 47 5.71 -11.83 5.49
CA TRP A 47 6.06 -12.14 4.10
C TRP A 47 5.56 -11.06 3.14
N LEU A 48 4.34 -10.54 3.36
CA LEU A 48 3.82 -9.39 2.62
C LEU A 48 4.64 -8.11 2.84
N GLU A 49 5.13 -7.87 4.06
CA GLU A 49 6.00 -6.73 4.36
C GLU A 49 7.37 -6.85 3.69
N SER A 50 7.90 -8.06 3.51
CA SER A 50 9.18 -8.28 2.82
C SER A 50 9.15 -7.88 1.33
N LEU A 51 7.97 -7.92 0.70
CA LEU A 51 7.76 -7.44 -0.67
C LEU A 51 7.76 -5.91 -0.78
N ASP A 52 7.63 -5.19 0.34
CA ASP A 52 7.50 -3.73 0.43
C ASP A 52 8.67 -3.10 1.21
N SER A 53 9.88 -3.64 1.05
CA SER A 53 11.11 -3.16 1.72
C SER A 53 11.64 -1.83 1.18
N LYS A 54 10.97 -1.21 0.20
CA LYS A 54 11.43 0.05 -0.39
C LYS A 54 10.62 1.22 0.20
N PRO A 55 11.27 2.21 0.83
CA PRO A 55 10.58 3.41 1.25
C PRO A 55 9.92 4.10 0.04
N ILE A 56 8.83 4.81 0.31
CA ILE A 56 8.18 5.66 -0.70
C ILE A 56 9.24 6.64 -1.21
N SER A 57 9.63 6.47 -2.46
CA SER A 57 10.77 7.18 -3.08
C SER A 57 10.34 8.09 -4.21
N ALA A 58 9.08 8.02 -4.64
CA ALA A 58 8.55 8.83 -5.71
C ALA A 58 7.13 9.31 -5.38
N TYR A 59 6.83 10.54 -5.78
CA TYR A 59 5.49 11.08 -5.81
C TYR A 59 5.21 11.67 -7.19
N ALA A 60 3.95 11.60 -7.61
CA ALA A 60 3.46 12.18 -8.84
C ALA A 60 2.45 13.27 -8.47
N ILE A 61 2.72 14.50 -8.90
CA ILE A 61 1.74 15.58 -8.87
C ILE A 61 0.84 15.40 -10.08
N VAL A 62 -0.46 15.26 -9.83
CA VAL A 62 -1.46 15.00 -10.85
C VAL A 62 -2.39 16.21 -10.94
N GLY A 63 -2.56 16.74 -12.15
CA GLY A 63 -3.38 17.92 -12.43
C GLY A 63 -2.58 19.02 -13.12
N LYS A 64 -3.25 20.13 -13.40
CA LYS A 64 -2.60 21.37 -13.85
C LYS A 64 -2.35 22.22 -12.61
N THR A 65 -1.11 22.30 -12.15
CA THR A 65 -0.68 23.27 -11.14
C THR A 65 -0.22 24.52 -11.85
N GLU A 66 -0.58 25.69 -11.34
CA GLU A 66 -0.17 26.98 -11.89
C GLU A 66 0.92 27.64 -11.05
N PHE A 67 0.89 27.41 -9.73
CA PHE A 67 1.76 28.07 -8.77
C PHE A 67 2.67 27.11 -8.01
N THR A 68 2.24 25.85 -7.82
CA THR A 68 2.97 24.85 -7.03
C THR A 68 3.87 24.00 -7.91
N ASP A 69 5.16 23.95 -7.55
CA ASP A 69 6.16 23.10 -8.18
C ASP A 69 6.45 21.83 -7.37
N TYR A 70 7.16 20.89 -7.99
CA TYR A 70 7.66 19.69 -7.31
C TYR A 70 8.54 20.01 -6.10
N ALA A 71 9.32 21.10 -6.17
CA ALA A 71 10.24 21.51 -5.10
C ALA A 71 9.49 21.94 -3.83
N ASP A 72 8.36 22.64 -3.97
CA ASP A 72 7.55 23.09 -2.83
C ASP A 72 6.99 21.88 -2.08
N VAL A 73 6.43 20.91 -2.81
CA VAL A 73 5.93 19.66 -2.22
C VAL A 73 7.07 18.85 -1.60
N GLN A 74 8.24 18.82 -2.23
CA GLN A 74 9.41 18.14 -1.68
C GLN A 74 9.83 18.73 -0.33
N ASP A 75 9.93 20.05 -0.24
CA ASP A 75 10.33 20.75 0.99
C ASP A 75 9.34 20.47 2.13
N VAL A 76 8.04 20.48 1.82
CA VAL A 76 6.98 20.13 2.77
C VAL A 76 7.14 18.69 3.30
N LEU A 77 7.44 17.73 2.41
CA LEU A 77 7.67 16.34 2.80
C LEU A 77 8.96 16.17 3.61
N LEU A 78 10.03 16.87 3.24
CA LEU A 78 11.31 16.83 3.96
C LEU A 78 11.18 17.40 5.39
N LYS A 79 10.38 18.45 5.58
CA LYS A 79 10.09 19.03 6.89
C LYS A 79 9.34 18.07 7.82
N MET A 80 8.51 17.18 7.28
CA MET A 80 7.79 16.16 8.04
C MET A 80 8.72 15.02 8.53
N GLY A 81 9.83 14.80 7.83
CA GLY A 81 10.79 13.73 8.11
C GLY A 81 10.73 12.57 7.13
N ALA A 82 11.39 11.47 7.46
CA ALA A 82 11.51 10.32 6.57
C ALA A 82 10.15 9.64 6.34
N LEU A 83 9.77 9.52 5.06
CA LEU A 83 8.57 8.78 4.65
C LEU A 83 8.74 7.28 4.94
N LYS A 84 7.69 6.68 5.50
CA LYS A 84 7.60 5.24 5.76
C LYS A 84 7.27 4.48 4.47
N GLY A 85 7.30 3.15 4.52
CA GLY A 85 6.86 2.28 3.40
C GLY A 85 5.38 2.42 3.06
N PHE A 86 4.90 1.72 2.02
CA PHE A 86 3.52 1.85 1.54
C PHE A 86 2.50 1.53 2.63
N TRP A 87 2.74 0.52 3.47
CA TRP A 87 1.84 0.16 4.56
C TRP A 87 1.87 1.13 5.75
N GLY A 88 3.07 1.55 6.17
CA GLY A 88 3.26 2.33 7.40
C GLY A 88 3.07 3.84 7.28
N GLN A 89 3.00 4.39 6.06
CA GLN A 89 2.83 5.82 5.86
C GLN A 89 1.37 6.26 6.09
N ASP A 90 1.13 7.20 6.98
CA ASP A 90 -0.17 7.87 7.08
C ASP A 90 -0.26 8.95 6.00
N VAL A 91 -1.30 8.85 5.17
CA VAL A 91 -1.54 9.74 4.03
C VAL A 91 -2.26 11.00 4.47
N LYS A 92 -3.06 10.91 5.54
CA LYS A 92 -3.81 12.03 6.07
C LYS A 92 -2.87 13.11 6.60
N VAL A 93 -1.81 12.69 7.30
CA VAL A 93 -0.76 13.61 7.79
C VAL A 93 -0.07 14.32 6.61
N ILE A 94 0.23 13.61 5.53
CA ILE A 94 0.79 14.21 4.31
C ILE A 94 -0.17 15.23 3.71
N GLN A 95 -1.45 14.87 3.62
CA GLN A 95 -2.48 15.77 3.10
C GLN A 95 -2.57 17.05 3.94
N GLU A 96 -2.73 16.92 5.26
CA GLU A 96 -2.81 18.05 6.20
C GLU A 96 -1.58 18.94 6.09
N GLN A 97 -0.39 18.35 5.94
CA GLN A 97 0.85 19.09 5.81
C GLN A 97 0.93 19.86 4.47
N ILE A 98 0.47 19.28 3.36
CA ILE A 98 0.40 19.98 2.08
C ILE A 98 -0.62 21.13 2.14
N GLU A 99 -1.74 20.93 2.83
CA GLU A 99 -2.77 21.96 3.03
C GLU A 99 -2.31 23.13 3.92
N THR A 100 -1.15 23.03 4.58
CA THR A 100 -0.54 24.19 5.27
C THR A 100 -0.04 25.27 4.31
N LEU A 101 0.15 24.94 3.03
CA LEU A 101 0.53 25.92 2.01
C LEU A 101 -0.66 26.87 1.74
N PRO A 102 -0.49 28.18 1.92
CA PRO A 102 -1.63 29.11 1.96
C PRO A 102 -2.37 29.25 0.63
N TRP A 103 -1.73 28.96 -0.50
CA TRP A 103 -2.36 29.02 -1.84
C TRP A 103 -3.05 27.72 -2.27
N ILE A 104 -3.02 26.67 -1.45
CA ILE A 104 -3.67 25.39 -1.74
C ILE A 104 -5.09 25.40 -1.15
N LYS A 105 -6.09 25.17 -1.99
CA LYS A 105 -7.51 25.02 -1.58
C LYS A 105 -7.80 23.64 -1.00
N GLY A 106 -7.09 22.62 -1.47
CA GLY A 106 -7.18 21.27 -0.94
C GLY A 106 -6.24 20.31 -1.67
N ALA A 107 -5.87 19.23 -0.98
CA ALA A 107 -5.04 18.18 -1.53
C ALA A 107 -5.72 16.82 -1.39
N VAL A 108 -5.58 15.96 -2.38
CA VAL A 108 -5.99 14.56 -2.29
C VAL A 108 -4.77 13.70 -2.52
N VAL A 109 -4.35 12.99 -1.48
CA VAL A 109 -3.20 12.11 -1.54
C VAL A 109 -3.69 10.67 -1.57
N ARG A 110 -3.14 9.88 -2.49
CA ARG A 110 -3.46 8.46 -2.65
C ARG A 110 -2.18 7.66 -2.76
N LYS A 111 -2.16 6.48 -2.12
CA LYS A 111 -1.07 5.53 -2.30
C LYS A 111 -1.26 4.78 -3.61
N VAL A 112 -0.20 4.70 -4.40
CA VAL A 112 -0.14 3.94 -5.64
C VAL A 112 0.95 2.88 -5.49
N TRP A 113 0.54 1.63 -5.50
CA TRP A 113 1.46 0.50 -5.48
C TRP A 113 2.37 0.54 -6.74
N PRO A 114 3.68 0.22 -6.67
CA PRO A 114 4.40 -0.38 -5.55
C PRO A 114 4.89 0.59 -4.46
N ASN A 115 5.32 1.80 -4.79
CA ASN A 115 5.99 2.69 -3.83
C ASN A 115 5.83 4.18 -4.17
N ARG A 116 4.68 4.56 -4.75
CA ARG A 116 4.41 5.91 -5.21
C ARG A 116 3.26 6.58 -4.45
N LEU A 117 3.33 7.90 -4.31
CA LEU A 117 2.21 8.73 -3.89
C LEU A 117 1.66 9.51 -5.07
N SER A 118 0.36 9.40 -5.32
CA SER A 118 -0.36 10.26 -6.26
C SER A 118 -0.96 11.42 -5.47
N ILE A 119 -0.51 12.63 -5.77
CA ILE A 119 -0.94 13.85 -5.10
C ILE A 119 -1.72 14.68 -6.11
N TRP A 120 -3.01 14.89 -5.85
CA TRP A 120 -3.83 15.80 -6.62
C TRP A 120 -4.00 17.11 -5.85
N LEU A 121 -3.57 18.21 -6.44
CA LEU A 121 -3.61 19.53 -5.81
C LEU A 121 -4.68 20.40 -6.45
N THR A 122 -5.41 21.15 -5.63
CA THR A 122 -6.33 22.19 -6.07
C THR A 122 -5.84 23.53 -5.52
N GLU A 123 -5.49 24.46 -6.40
CA GLU A 123 -4.96 25.78 -6.04
C GLU A 123 -6.08 26.83 -6.03
N TYR A 124 -5.87 27.91 -5.27
CA TYR A 124 -6.73 29.09 -5.34
C TYR A 124 -6.41 29.94 -6.58
N SER A 125 -7.46 30.42 -7.24
CA SER A 125 -7.34 31.37 -8.35
C SER A 125 -7.45 32.81 -7.80
N PRO A 126 -6.40 33.63 -7.91
CA PRO A 126 -6.47 35.04 -7.50
C PRO A 126 -7.35 35.82 -8.47
N VAL A 127 -8.20 36.70 -7.94
CA VAL A 127 -9.07 37.61 -8.72
C VAL A 127 -8.69 39.06 -8.48
N ALA A 128 -8.40 39.40 -7.23
CA ALA A 128 -7.98 40.73 -6.83
C ALA A 128 -6.95 40.66 -5.70
N ILE A 129 -6.20 41.75 -5.54
CA ILE A 129 -5.21 41.91 -4.48
C ILE A 129 -5.92 42.47 -3.25
N TRP A 130 -5.73 41.83 -2.11
CA TRP A 130 -6.22 42.25 -0.80
C TRP A 130 -5.05 42.75 0.05
N ASN A 131 -5.17 43.97 0.61
CA ASN A 131 -4.17 44.56 1.52
C ASN A 131 -2.70 44.57 1.01
N LYS A 132 -2.49 44.64 -0.32
CA LYS A 132 -1.19 44.66 -1.02
C LYS A 132 -0.33 43.39 -0.94
N THR A 133 -0.56 42.50 0.01
CA THR A 133 0.23 41.26 0.21
C THR A 133 -0.59 39.98 0.04
N GLU A 134 -1.91 40.07 0.11
CA GLU A 134 -2.82 38.93 0.07
C GLU A 134 -3.65 38.97 -1.22
N PHE A 135 -4.32 37.87 -1.51
CA PHE A 135 -5.17 37.72 -2.69
C PHE A 135 -6.54 37.23 -2.28
N VAL A 136 -7.57 37.68 -2.99
CA VAL A 136 -8.94 37.22 -2.80
C VAL A 136 -9.40 36.42 -4.02
N THR A 137 -10.12 35.35 -3.75
CA THR A 137 -10.72 34.45 -4.75
C THR A 137 -12.13 34.90 -5.13
N LYS A 138 -12.71 34.29 -6.18
CA LYS A 138 -14.12 34.51 -6.56
C LYS A 138 -15.10 34.17 -5.44
N ASP A 139 -14.73 33.20 -4.62
CA ASP A 139 -15.53 32.69 -3.50
C ASP A 139 -15.40 33.59 -2.25
N GLY A 140 -14.59 34.66 -2.29
CA GLY A 140 -14.35 35.56 -1.16
C GLY A 140 -13.30 35.04 -0.15
N ALA A 141 -12.68 33.89 -0.39
CA ALA A 141 -11.58 33.41 0.44
C ALA A 141 -10.31 34.24 0.20
N VAL A 142 -9.65 34.65 1.29
CA VAL A 142 -8.38 35.37 1.28
C VAL A 142 -7.24 34.37 1.50
N PHE A 143 -6.21 34.45 0.66
CA PHE A 143 -5.04 33.59 0.73
C PHE A 143 -3.76 34.36 0.41
N GLN A 144 -2.62 33.78 0.77
CA GLN A 144 -1.30 34.36 0.52
C GLN A 144 -0.58 33.57 -0.56
N LEU A 145 0.06 34.28 -1.48
CA LEU A 145 0.86 33.71 -2.56
C LEU A 145 2.10 34.59 -2.78
N PRO A 146 3.31 34.02 -2.90
CA PRO A 146 4.49 34.81 -3.24
C PRO A 146 4.32 35.54 -4.58
N MET A 147 4.47 36.87 -4.58
CA MET A 147 4.26 37.70 -5.79
C MET A 147 5.14 37.30 -6.99
N GLU A 148 6.28 36.67 -6.74
CA GLU A 148 7.18 36.17 -7.78
C GLU A 148 6.50 35.13 -8.68
N ARG A 149 5.66 34.26 -8.11
CA ARG A 149 4.92 33.22 -8.82
C ARG A 149 3.85 33.82 -9.76
N LEU A 150 3.32 34.99 -9.42
CA LEU A 150 2.27 35.66 -10.20
C LEU A 150 2.83 36.40 -11.42
N LYS A 151 4.04 36.97 -11.31
CA LYS A 151 4.69 37.76 -12.39
C LYS A 151 5.05 36.94 -13.63
N ILE A 152 5.34 35.65 -13.45
CA ILE A 152 5.81 34.78 -14.54
C ILE A 152 4.77 34.66 -15.68
N LYS A 153 3.47 34.77 -15.36
CA LYS A 153 2.41 34.70 -16.39
C LYS A 153 2.02 36.05 -16.99
N CYS A 154 2.11 37.17 -16.26
CA CYS A 154 1.74 38.48 -16.80
C CYS A 154 2.69 38.99 -17.91
N CYS A 155 3.86 38.37 -18.10
CA CYS A 155 4.80 38.74 -19.16
C CYS A 155 4.68 37.89 -20.43
N LEU A 156 3.77 36.89 -20.45
CA LEU A 156 3.58 35.97 -21.56
C LEU A 156 2.37 36.31 -22.48
N ILE A 157 1.85 37.53 -22.39
CA ILE A 157 0.75 38.03 -23.23
C ILE A 157 1.17 39.34 -23.90
#